data_AF-A0A0G3H4A0-F1
#
_entry.id   AF-A0A0G3H4A0-F1
#
_cell.length_a   1.000
_cell.length_b   1.000
_cell.length_c   1.000
_cell.angle_alpha   90.00
_cell.angle_beta   90.00
_cell.angle_gamma   90.00
#
_symmetry.space_group_name_H-M   'P 1'
#
loop_
_entity.id
_entity.type
_entity.pdbx_description
1 polymer ?
#
loop_
_entity_poly.entity_id
_entity_poly.type
_entity_poly.pdbx_seq_one_letter_code
_entity_poly.pdbx_strand_id
1 'polypeptide(L)'
;MDVLDSFEAQTGATFPADYRRLLSEFEQFMTWFHDGKEVDLIARARLPEKSSRLLDFVRIPVRRHDADGEIPVERLENCFIFGSYSDGVYLYFDPEDDMSVWKVWIDEGTVGKLCDDFAELVPAPDEIDTEKTLLA
;
A
#
# COMPACT_ATOMS: atom_id res chain seq x y z
N MET A 1 -5.73 19.41 -5.88
CA MET A 1 -5.63 18.79 -4.55
C MET A 1 -4.81 17.53 -4.75
N ASP A 2 -3.78 17.32 -3.93
CA ASP A 2 -2.96 16.12 -4.01
C ASP A 2 -3.79 14.88 -3.65
N VAL A 3 -3.46 13.71 -4.21
CA VAL A 3 -4.22 12.47 -3.96
C VAL A 3 -4.16 12.04 -2.50
N LEU A 4 -3.01 12.25 -1.83
CA LEU A 4 -2.85 11.93 -0.42
C LEU A 4 -3.72 12.86 0.43
N ASP A 5 -3.64 14.16 0.18
CA ASP A 5 -4.42 15.16 0.93
C ASP A 5 -5.94 14.98 0.72
N SER A 6 -6.34 14.53 -0.47
CA SER A 6 -7.74 14.20 -0.76
C SER A 6 -8.22 12.99 0.05
N PHE A 7 -7.38 11.96 0.15
CA PHE A 7 -7.68 10.76 0.92
C PHE A 7 -7.76 11.05 2.43
N GLU A 8 -6.80 11.82 2.98
CA GLU A 8 -6.82 12.22 4.38
C GLU A 8 -8.04 13.08 4.71
N ALA A 9 -8.43 14.00 3.82
CA ALA A 9 -9.64 14.79 3.98
C ALA A 9 -10.93 13.96 3.93
N GLN A 10 -10.96 12.88 3.14
CA GLN A 10 -12.11 11.98 3.03
C GLN A 10 -12.25 11.06 4.26
N THR A 11 -11.13 10.48 4.71
CA THR A 11 -11.13 9.42 5.72
C THR A 11 -10.89 9.94 7.14
N GLY A 12 -10.30 11.13 7.28
CA GLY A 12 -9.82 11.66 8.55
C GLY A 12 -8.51 11.02 9.05
N ALA A 13 -7.98 10.01 8.34
CA ALA A 13 -6.70 9.39 8.65
C ALA A 13 -5.52 10.24 8.17
N THR A 14 -4.31 9.94 8.62
CA THR A 14 -3.06 10.61 8.22
C THR A 14 -2.05 9.58 7.76
N PHE A 15 -1.41 9.80 6.61
CA PHE A 15 -0.39 8.88 6.12
C PHE A 15 0.84 8.85 7.04
N PRO A 16 1.50 7.68 7.17
CA PRO A 16 2.78 7.58 7.86
C PRO A 16 3.82 8.57 7.32
N ALA A 17 4.59 9.19 8.21
CA ALA A 17 5.58 10.20 7.82
C ALA A 17 6.66 9.62 6.88
N ASP A 18 7.10 8.38 7.14
CA ASP A 18 8.05 7.70 6.27
C ASP A 18 7.51 7.43 4.88
N TYR A 19 6.23 7.09 4.74
CA TYR A 19 5.62 6.91 3.42
C TYR A 19 5.65 8.22 2.60
N ARG A 20 5.30 9.35 3.22
CA ARG A 20 5.38 10.67 2.55
C ARG A 20 6.82 11.05 2.20
N ARG A 21 7.78 10.76 3.07
CA ARG A 21 9.20 10.99 2.83
C ARG A 21 9.68 10.19 1.63
N LEU A 22 9.47 8.87 1.64
CA LEU A 22 9.90 7.96 0.57
C LEU A 22 9.28 8.34 -0.78
N LEU A 23 7.99 8.69 -0.82
CA LEU A 23 7.33 9.17 -2.04
C LEU A 23 7.96 10.45 -2.65
N SER A 24 8.73 11.21 -1.89
CA SER A 24 9.47 12.39 -2.39
C SER A 24 10.89 12.07 -2.87
N GLU A 25 11.35 10.83 -2.66
CA GLU A 25 12.71 10.39 -2.94
C GLU A 25 12.83 9.65 -4.27
N PHE A 26 11.77 9.45 -5.05
CA PHE A 26 11.86 8.80 -6.36
C PHE A 26 10.79 9.31 -7.33
N GLU A 27 11.03 9.12 -8.62
CA GLU A 27 10.09 9.48 -9.69
C GLU A 27 9.51 8.27 -10.41
N GLN A 28 10.30 7.21 -10.58
CA GLN A 28 9.94 6.05 -11.40
C GLN A 28 9.63 4.81 -10.56
N PHE A 29 10.62 4.33 -9.80
CA PHE A 29 10.46 3.19 -8.91
C PHE A 29 11.29 3.36 -7.63
N MET A 30 10.81 2.68 -6.58
CA MET A 30 11.54 2.46 -5.35
C MET A 30 11.18 1.06 -4.88
N THR A 31 12.20 0.20 -4.75
CA THR A 31 12.02 -1.18 -4.34
C THR A 31 12.97 -1.58 -3.23
N TRP A 32 12.57 -2.59 -2.45
CA TRP A 32 13.42 -3.24 -1.45
C TRP A 32 12.91 -4.64 -1.14
N PHE A 33 13.60 -5.39 -0.28
CA PHE A 33 13.16 -6.71 0.16
C PHE A 33 12.64 -6.69 1.60
N HIS A 34 11.48 -7.29 1.83
CA HIS A 34 10.91 -7.57 3.14
C HIS A 34 10.52 -9.05 3.22
N ASP A 35 11.06 -9.80 4.17
CA ASP A 35 10.91 -11.27 4.30
C ASP A 35 11.18 -12.05 3.00
N GLY A 36 12.22 -11.63 2.26
CA GLY A 36 12.63 -12.25 1.00
C GLY A 36 11.65 -12.02 -0.15
N LYS A 37 10.75 -11.04 -0.02
CA LYS A 37 9.80 -10.61 -1.05
C LYS A 37 10.07 -9.16 -1.43
N GLU A 38 9.98 -8.86 -2.73
CA GLU A 38 10.21 -7.51 -3.24
C GLU A 38 8.99 -6.64 -2.98
N VAL A 39 9.22 -5.51 -2.31
CA VAL A 39 8.26 -4.44 -2.14
C VAL A 39 8.55 -3.37 -3.20
N ASP A 40 7.52 -2.96 -3.94
CA ASP A 40 7.60 -1.84 -4.89
C ASP A 40 6.59 -0.77 -4.49
N LEU A 41 7.07 0.47 -4.36
CA LEU A 41 6.19 1.62 -4.13
C LEU A 41 5.70 2.22 -5.44
N ILE A 42 4.39 2.43 -5.51
CA ILE A 42 3.78 3.15 -6.62
C ILE A 42 4.26 4.61 -6.58
N ALA A 43 4.96 5.01 -7.64
CA ALA A 43 5.39 6.39 -7.81
C ALA A 43 4.23 7.38 -7.69
N ARG A 44 4.50 8.55 -7.10
CA ARG A 44 3.49 9.58 -6.82
C ARG A 44 2.63 9.93 -8.04
N ALA A 45 3.24 9.98 -9.22
CA ALA A 45 2.56 10.28 -10.48
C ALA A 45 1.51 9.23 -10.89
N ARG A 46 1.63 7.99 -10.39
CA ARG A 46 0.76 6.85 -10.72
C ARG A 46 -0.30 6.57 -9.66
N LEU A 47 -0.18 7.16 -8.47
CA LEU A 47 -1.14 6.98 -7.38
C LEU A 47 -2.59 7.29 -7.79
N PRO A 48 -2.91 8.40 -8.50
CA PRO A 48 -4.30 8.71 -8.88
C PRO A 48 -4.98 7.63 -9.74
N GLU A 49 -4.22 6.82 -10.47
CA GLU A 49 -4.75 5.73 -11.30
C GLU A 49 -5.01 4.45 -10.49
N LYS A 50 -4.27 4.24 -9.40
CA LYS A 50 -4.16 2.94 -8.73
C LYS A 50 -4.83 2.88 -7.36
N SER A 51 -4.88 4.00 -6.64
CA SER A 51 -5.17 3.99 -5.19
C SER A 51 -6.60 3.57 -4.82
N SER A 52 -7.58 3.68 -5.73
CA SER A 52 -9.00 3.39 -5.48
C SER A 52 -9.48 2.04 -6.01
N ARG A 53 -8.57 1.16 -6.42
CA ARG A 53 -8.91 -0.07 -7.17
C ARG A 53 -9.03 -1.33 -6.32
N LEU A 54 -9.02 -1.23 -5.00
CA LEU A 54 -9.00 -2.41 -4.12
C LEU A 54 -10.22 -3.33 -4.35
N LEU A 55 -11.39 -2.75 -4.59
CA LEU A 55 -12.60 -3.51 -4.89
C LEU A 55 -12.53 -4.31 -6.19
N ASP A 56 -11.66 -3.93 -7.14
CA ASP A 56 -11.44 -4.70 -8.38
C ASP A 56 -10.77 -6.06 -8.09
N PHE A 57 -10.14 -6.20 -6.93
CA PHE A 57 -9.25 -7.33 -6.62
C PHE A 57 -9.80 -8.31 -5.59
N VAL A 58 -10.94 -8.03 -4.96
CA VAL A 58 -11.50 -8.87 -3.88
C VAL A 58 -12.70 -9.69 -4.33
N ARG A 59 -12.92 -10.84 -3.70
CA ARG A 59 -14.14 -11.65 -3.86
C ARG A 59 -15.08 -11.41 -2.70
N ILE A 60 -16.38 -11.50 -2.95
CA ILE A 60 -17.42 -11.36 -1.91
C ILE A 60 -17.96 -12.74 -1.54
N PRO A 61 -18.01 -13.11 -0.25
CA PRO A 61 -17.54 -12.33 0.90
C PRO A 61 -16.01 -12.19 0.94
N VAL A 62 -15.52 -11.04 1.45
CA VAL A 62 -14.07 -10.76 1.54
C VAL A 62 -13.49 -11.55 2.68
N ARG A 63 -12.73 -12.59 2.35
CA ARG A 63 -12.12 -13.48 3.34
C ARG A 63 -10.73 -13.00 3.74
N ARG A 64 -10.42 -13.25 5.01
CA ARG A 64 -9.04 -13.14 5.51
C ARG A 64 -8.20 -14.32 5.07
N HIS A 65 -6.99 -14.04 4.63
CA HIS A 65 -5.96 -15.03 4.30
C HIS A 65 -5.09 -15.36 5.53
N ASP A 66 -4.94 -14.41 6.44
CA ASP A 66 -4.07 -14.49 7.61
C ASP A 66 -4.77 -14.95 8.89
N ALA A 67 -6.09 -15.06 8.88
CA ALA A 67 -6.92 -15.51 10.00
C ALA A 67 -8.24 -16.10 9.51
N ASP A 68 -8.92 -16.85 10.38
CA ASP A 68 -10.32 -17.21 10.15
C ASP A 68 -11.21 -15.98 10.28
N GLY A 69 -11.98 -15.64 9.24
CA GLY A 69 -12.96 -14.55 9.27
C GLY A 69 -13.14 -13.82 7.95
N GLU A 70 -13.98 -12.79 7.99
CA GLU A 70 -14.33 -11.93 6.87
C GLU A 70 -14.19 -10.46 7.26
N ILE A 71 -13.93 -9.61 6.27
CA ILE A 71 -13.92 -8.15 6.42
C ILE A 71 -15.13 -7.58 5.67
N PRO A 72 -15.86 -6.59 6.23
CA PRO A 72 -16.93 -5.91 5.51
C PRO A 72 -16.39 -5.27 4.23
N VAL A 73 -17.13 -5.39 3.13
CA VAL A 73 -16.69 -4.80 1.84
C VAL A 73 -16.63 -3.28 1.93
N GLU A 74 -17.49 -2.67 2.74
CA GLU A 74 -17.57 -1.23 2.97
C GLU A 74 -16.27 -0.66 3.54
N ARG A 75 -15.55 -1.45 4.36
CA ARG A 75 -14.24 -1.06 4.92
C ARG A 75 -13.18 -0.88 3.82
N LEU A 76 -13.29 -1.65 2.74
CA LEU A 76 -12.33 -1.58 1.62
C LEU A 76 -12.55 -0.38 0.71
N GLU A 77 -13.73 0.27 0.76
CA GLU A 77 -14.05 1.45 -0.05
C GLU A 77 -13.13 2.64 0.27
N ASN A 78 -12.62 2.69 1.50
CA ASN A 78 -11.77 3.76 2.00
C ASN A 78 -10.30 3.34 2.15
N CYS A 79 -9.89 2.17 1.65
CA CYS A 79 -8.49 1.74 1.71
C CYS A 79 -7.65 2.36 0.58
N PHE A 80 -6.33 2.40 0.75
CA PHE A 80 -5.43 3.08 -0.19
C PHE A 80 -4.32 2.14 -0.68
N ILE A 81 -4.36 1.72 -1.95
CA ILE A 81 -3.28 0.94 -2.55
C ILE A 81 -2.05 1.83 -2.79
N PHE A 82 -0.89 1.39 -2.29
CA PHE A 82 0.36 2.16 -2.39
C PHE A 82 1.53 1.40 -3.00
N GLY A 83 1.45 0.07 -3.13
CA GLY A 83 2.59 -0.73 -3.55
C GLY A 83 2.24 -2.16 -3.91
N SER A 84 3.25 -2.95 -4.26
CA SER A 84 3.16 -4.41 -4.38
C SER A 84 4.14 -5.10 -3.42
N TYR A 85 3.89 -6.37 -3.10
CA TYR A 85 4.70 -7.17 -2.17
C TYR A 85 5.27 -8.44 -2.81
N SER A 86 4.65 -8.92 -3.89
CA SER A 86 5.13 -10.00 -4.74
C SER A 86 4.27 -10.05 -6.00
N ASP A 87 4.57 -10.98 -6.92
CA ASP A 87 3.64 -11.28 -8.00
C ASP A 87 2.26 -11.63 -7.45
N GLY A 88 1.22 -11.02 -8.01
CA GLY A 88 -0.17 -11.18 -7.59
C GLY A 88 -0.56 -10.57 -6.23
N VAL A 89 0.30 -9.78 -5.57
CA VAL A 89 0.01 -9.22 -4.24
C VAL A 89 0.23 -7.71 -4.19
N TYR A 90 -0.84 -6.95 -3.93
CA TYR A 90 -0.77 -5.51 -3.69
C TYR A 90 -0.79 -5.19 -2.20
N LEU A 91 -0.18 -4.06 -1.85
CA LEU A 91 -0.19 -3.47 -0.52
C LEU A 91 -1.16 -2.29 -0.47
N TYR A 92 -1.89 -2.19 0.63
CA TYR A 92 -2.77 -1.07 0.90
C TYR A 92 -2.73 -0.64 2.37
N PHE A 93 -3.05 0.64 2.62
CA PHE A 93 -3.31 1.18 3.95
C PHE A 93 -4.78 1.06 4.30
N ASP A 94 -5.04 0.68 5.55
CA ASP A 94 -6.40 0.57 6.10
C ASP A 94 -6.66 1.68 7.13
N PRO A 95 -7.45 2.71 6.81
CA PRO A 95 -7.71 3.81 7.74
C PRO A 95 -8.62 3.44 8.91
N GLU A 96 -9.38 2.34 8.83
CA GLU A 96 -10.18 1.86 9.97
C GLU A 96 -9.35 1.07 10.99
N ASP A 97 -8.11 0.72 10.63
CA ASP A 97 -7.14 0.02 11.48
C ASP A 97 -5.83 0.80 11.54
N ASP A 98 -5.95 2.08 11.94
CA ASP A 98 -4.85 3.01 12.24
C ASP A 98 -3.77 3.13 11.15
N MET A 99 -4.17 3.10 9.86
CA MET A 99 -3.27 3.14 8.70
C MET A 99 -2.25 1.99 8.68
N SER A 100 -2.63 0.84 9.25
CA SER A 100 -1.85 -0.39 9.16
C SER A 100 -1.73 -0.88 7.72
N VAL A 101 -0.73 -1.76 7.48
CA VAL A 101 -0.43 -2.26 6.14
C VAL A 101 -1.05 -3.63 5.94
N TRP A 102 -1.74 -3.78 4.83
CA TRP A 102 -2.43 -4.99 4.43
C TRP A 102 -2.04 -5.44 3.03
N LYS A 103 -2.24 -6.72 2.78
CA LYS A 103 -2.06 -7.40 1.49
C LYS A 103 -3.42 -7.73 0.89
N VAL A 104 -3.52 -7.65 -0.43
CA VAL A 104 -4.58 -8.28 -1.22
C VAL A 104 -3.94 -9.26 -2.21
N TRP A 105 -4.34 -10.52 -2.14
CA TRP A 105 -3.94 -11.57 -3.09
C TRP A 105 -4.95 -11.60 -4.23
N ILE A 106 -4.57 -11.05 -5.40
CA ILE A 106 -5.52 -10.78 -6.49
C ILE A 106 -6.12 -12.06 -7.10
N ASP A 107 -5.36 -13.15 -7.13
CA ASP A 107 -5.80 -14.42 -7.70
C ASP A 107 -6.86 -15.11 -6.82
N GLU A 108 -6.69 -14.96 -5.50
CA GLU A 108 -7.59 -15.54 -4.50
C GLU A 108 -8.77 -14.61 -4.18
N GLY A 109 -8.57 -13.30 -4.30
CA GLY A 109 -9.48 -12.26 -3.85
C GLY A 109 -9.61 -12.16 -2.34
N THR A 110 -8.54 -12.50 -1.61
CA THR A 110 -8.44 -12.50 -0.15
C THR A 110 -7.53 -11.37 0.33
N VAL A 111 -7.68 -10.99 1.60
CA VAL A 111 -6.89 -9.91 2.23
C VAL A 111 -6.27 -10.36 3.54
N GLY A 112 -5.25 -9.66 4.03
CA GLY A 112 -4.62 -10.01 5.30
C GLY A 112 -3.64 -8.95 5.77
N LYS A 113 -3.52 -8.81 7.09
CA LYS A 113 -2.66 -7.81 7.70
C LYS A 113 -1.20 -8.23 7.53
N LEU A 114 -0.34 -7.27 7.22
CA LEU A 114 1.11 -7.48 7.13
C LEU A 114 1.80 -7.00 8.39
N CYS A 115 1.52 -5.76 8.82
CA CYS A 115 2.05 -5.17 10.05
C CYS A 115 1.15 -4.02 10.53
N ASP A 116 1.39 -3.56 11.77
CA ASP A 116 0.61 -2.48 12.38
C ASP A 116 1.12 -1.10 11.94
N ASP A 117 2.43 -0.95 11.71
CA ASP A 117 3.05 0.31 11.26
C ASP A 117 3.83 0.13 9.95
N PHE A 118 3.70 1.07 9.02
CA PHE A 118 4.50 1.11 7.80
C PHE A 118 6.00 1.15 8.05
N ALA A 119 6.45 1.74 9.17
CA ALA A 119 7.86 1.77 9.54
C ALA A 119 8.46 0.37 9.71
N GLU A 120 7.64 -0.65 10.00
CA GLU A 120 8.09 -2.05 10.09
C GLU A 120 8.47 -2.63 8.71
N LEU A 121 7.90 -2.09 7.62
CA LEU A 121 8.26 -2.48 6.26
C LEU A 121 9.52 -1.78 5.73
N VAL A 122 9.88 -0.62 6.29
CA VAL A 122 10.92 0.24 5.72
C VAL A 122 12.30 -0.26 6.18
N PRO A 123 13.19 -0.67 5.26
CA PRO A 123 14.51 -1.16 5.63
C PRO A 123 15.49 0.00 5.88
N ALA A 124 16.74 -0.35 6.15
CA ALA A 124 17.80 0.66 6.19
C ALA A 124 17.97 1.33 4.82
N PRO A 125 18.34 2.63 4.74
CA PRO A 125 18.41 3.36 3.47
C PRO A 125 19.33 2.75 2.40
N ASP A 126 20.35 2.00 2.80
CA ASP A 126 21.30 1.31 1.92
C ASP A 126 20.75 0.00 1.31
N GLU A 127 19.59 -0.46 1.78
CA GLU A 127 18.87 -1.62 1.26
C GLU A 127 17.74 -1.27 0.29
N ILE A 128 17.53 0.04 0.04
CA ILE A 128 16.52 0.56 -0.88
C ILE A 128 17.15 0.82 -2.25
N ASP A 129 16.58 0.22 -3.29
CA ASP A 129 16.89 0.52 -4.67
C ASP A 129 15.95 1.62 -5.20
N THR A 130 16.52 2.66 -5.82
CA THR A 130 15.76 3.79 -6.36
C THR A 130 16.35 4.24 -7.67
N GLU A 131 15.50 4.45 -8.67
CA GLU A 131 15.89 5.25 -9.85
C GLU A 131 15.36 6.68 -9.69
N LYS A 132 16.27 7.58 -9.33
CA LYS A 132 16.09 9.02 -9.53
C LYS A 132 16.54 9.34 -10.94
N THR A 133 15.64 9.86 -11.77
CA THR A 133 16.09 10.53 -12.99
C THR A 133 16.98 11.70 -12.56
N LEU A 134 18.29 11.58 -12.74
CA LEU A 134 19.18 12.74 -12.66
C LEU A 134 18.79 13.65 -13.82
N LEU A 135 17.96 14.67 -13.56
CA LEU A 135 17.77 15.77 -14.49
C LEU A 135 19.14 16.41 -14.71
N ALA A 136 19.73 16.11 -15.87
CA ALA A 136 20.93 16.77 -16.38
C ALA A 136 20.64 18.23 -16.76
#